data_AF-A0A377H8K1-F1
#
_entry.id   AF-A0A377H8K1-F1
#
_cell.length_a   1.000
_cell.length_b   1.000
_cell.length_c   1.000
_cell.angle_alpha   90.00
_cell.angle_beta   90.00
_cell.angle_gamma   90.00
#
_symmetry.space_group_name_H-M   'P 1'
#
loop_
_entity.id
_entity.type
_entity.pdbx_description
1 polymer ?
#
loop_
_entity_poly.entity_id
_entity_poly.type
_entity_poly.pdbx_seq_one_letter_code
_entity_poly.pdbx_strand_id
1 'polypeptide(L)'
;MLLDRLRQEEKFKELLAIVKQKETFFYQIQDRILTIKKTIDRNKSILKALASDNEELQQQINDITMGDDVTSSVSKIDELSDLISVNEKKQNAFKVANDKLEMQKEYLLLTEYQNADRELIRAYSNLYEYGREWIAENIFLSEIMEDFNLFFSFFCNPYTPFKFKSDEDKKSGFMQKIKELLIDKVELMPVAELTGYNKLFEVNIGHFENAKRLKELEQILK
;
A
#
# COMPACT_ATOMS: atom_id res chain seq x y z
N MET A 1 15.95 1.44 -26.76
CA MET A 1 16.69 0.45 -27.58
C MET A 1 17.09 -0.83 -26.84
N LEU A 2 17.65 -0.81 -25.62
CA LEU A 2 17.94 -2.05 -24.87
C LEU A 2 16.73 -2.62 -24.13
N LEU A 3 15.99 -1.74 -23.44
CA LEU A 3 14.73 -2.11 -22.80
C LEU A 3 13.73 -2.70 -23.79
N ASP A 4 13.70 -2.18 -25.02
CA ASP A 4 12.81 -2.69 -26.07
C ASP A 4 13.20 -4.09 -26.52
N ARG A 5 14.49 -4.42 -26.53
CA ARG A 5 14.98 -5.79 -26.82
C ARG A 5 14.65 -6.74 -25.67
N LEU A 6 14.91 -6.34 -24.42
CA LEU A 6 14.51 -7.10 -23.24
C LEU A 6 12.99 -7.38 -23.22
N ARG A 7 12.17 -6.39 -23.62
CA ARG A 7 10.71 -6.55 -23.75
C ARG A 7 10.28 -7.53 -24.83
N GLN A 8 11.14 -7.85 -25.81
CA GLN A 8 10.86 -8.88 -26.81
C GLN A 8 11.17 -10.29 -26.30
N GLU A 9 11.97 -10.43 -25.24
CA GLU A 9 12.28 -11.73 -24.65
C GLU A 9 11.02 -12.39 -24.07
N GLU A 10 10.73 -13.60 -24.53
CA GLU A 10 9.55 -14.36 -24.08
C GLU A 10 9.57 -14.58 -22.57
N LYS A 11 10.75 -14.90 -22.00
CA LYS A 11 10.90 -15.07 -20.56
C LYS A 11 10.59 -13.79 -19.78
N PHE A 12 10.99 -12.63 -20.30
CA PHE A 12 10.66 -11.34 -19.68
C PHE A 12 9.16 -11.08 -19.71
N LYS A 13 8.49 -11.33 -20.86
CA LYS A 13 7.04 -11.18 -21.01
C LYS A 13 6.26 -12.08 -20.04
N GLU A 14 6.68 -13.34 -19.89
CA GLU A 14 6.10 -14.28 -18.92
C GLU A 14 6.20 -13.77 -17.49
N LEU A 15 7.41 -13.37 -17.07
CA LEU A 15 7.65 -12.87 -15.70
C LEU A 15 6.87 -11.57 -15.43
N LEU A 16 6.81 -10.66 -16.41
CA LEU A 16 6.03 -9.43 -16.31
C LEU A 16 4.52 -9.73 -16.19
N ALA A 17 4.00 -10.70 -16.95
CA ALA A 17 2.61 -11.12 -16.85
C ALA A 17 2.28 -11.69 -15.45
N ILE A 18 3.18 -12.50 -14.88
CA ILE A 18 3.06 -13.03 -13.51
C ILE A 18 3.03 -11.87 -12.50
N VAL A 19 3.93 -10.89 -12.62
CA VAL A 19 3.93 -9.69 -11.76
C VAL A 19 2.60 -8.97 -11.83
N LYS A 20 2.09 -8.66 -13.03
CA LYS A 20 0.80 -7.97 -13.23
C LYS A 20 -0.39 -8.75 -12.64
N GLN A 21 -0.38 -10.07 -12.77
CA GLN A 21 -1.42 -10.93 -12.19
C GLN A 21 -1.39 -10.85 -10.65
N LYS A 22 -0.20 -10.97 -10.05
CA LYS A 22 -0.02 -10.91 -8.59
C LYS A 22 -0.32 -9.51 -8.04
N GLU A 23 0.05 -8.46 -8.77
CA GLU A 23 -0.26 -7.08 -8.44
C GLU A 23 -1.78 -6.83 -8.44
N THR A 24 -2.48 -7.30 -9.47
CA THR A 24 -3.95 -7.21 -9.54
C THR A 24 -4.60 -7.91 -8.34
N PHE A 25 -4.14 -9.11 -7.99
CA PHE A 25 -4.64 -9.84 -6.83
C PHE A 25 -4.36 -9.12 -5.51
N PHE A 26 -3.15 -8.56 -5.35
CA PHE A 26 -2.78 -7.76 -4.19
C PHE A 26 -3.70 -6.54 -4.01
N TYR A 27 -3.98 -5.81 -5.10
CA TYR A 27 -4.87 -4.65 -5.04
C TYR A 27 -6.33 -5.04 -4.74
N GLN A 28 -6.82 -6.18 -5.23
CA GLN A 28 -8.15 -6.68 -4.85
C GLN A 28 -8.28 -6.92 -3.33
N ILE A 29 -7.24 -7.45 -2.69
CA ILE A 29 -7.22 -7.63 -1.23
C ILE A 29 -7.19 -6.26 -0.53
N GLN A 30 -6.36 -5.34 -1.02
CA GLN A 30 -6.27 -3.98 -0.48
C GLN A 30 -7.63 -3.25 -0.56
N ASP A 31 -8.35 -3.38 -1.67
CA ASP A 31 -9.67 -2.79 -1.87
C ASP A 31 -10.74 -3.40 -0.95
N ARG A 32 -10.68 -4.70 -0.69
CA ARG A 32 -11.53 -5.35 0.31
C ARG A 32 -11.30 -4.75 1.71
N ILE A 33 -10.04 -4.58 2.11
CA ILE A 33 -9.69 -3.99 3.41
C ILE A 33 -10.14 -2.52 3.48
N LEU A 34 -9.97 -1.74 2.40
CA LEU A 34 -10.46 -0.36 2.32
C LEU A 34 -11.98 -0.28 2.44
N THR A 35 -12.70 -1.23 1.85
CA THR A 35 -14.17 -1.28 1.93
C THR A 35 -14.65 -1.53 3.36
N ILE A 36 -13.97 -2.43 4.09
CA ILE A 36 -14.23 -2.65 5.52
C ILE A 36 -13.99 -1.36 6.31
N LYS A 37 -12.86 -0.68 6.08
CA LYS A 37 -12.52 0.59 6.75
C LYS A 37 -13.59 1.67 6.49
N LYS A 38 -14.00 1.86 5.23
CA LYS A 38 -15.07 2.80 4.86
C LYS A 38 -16.40 2.47 5.56
N THR A 39 -16.71 1.19 5.72
CA THR A 39 -17.93 0.74 6.40
C THR A 39 -17.88 1.06 7.89
N ILE A 40 -16.75 0.79 8.55
CA ILE A 40 -16.53 1.15 9.96
C ILE A 40 -16.65 2.67 10.15
N ASP A 41 -16.03 3.46 9.27
CA ASP A 41 -16.09 4.93 9.34
C ASP A 41 -17.52 5.44 9.15
N ARG A 42 -18.28 4.87 8.20
CA ARG A 42 -19.71 5.17 8.03
C ARG A 42 -20.50 4.87 9.31
N ASN A 43 -20.29 3.70 9.90
CA ASN A 43 -20.98 3.29 11.12
C ASN A 43 -20.62 4.21 12.30
N LYS A 44 -19.36 4.65 12.41
CA LYS A 44 -18.94 5.65 13.42
C LYS A 44 -19.68 6.97 13.26
N SER A 45 -19.89 7.44 12.03
CA SER A 45 -20.69 8.65 11.77
C SER A 45 -22.15 8.46 12.17
N ILE A 46 -22.75 7.30 11.86
CA ILE A 46 -24.12 6.97 12.26
C ILE A 46 -24.24 6.91 13.79
N LEU A 47 -23.28 6.31 14.49
CA LEU A 47 -23.25 6.26 15.95
C LEU A 47 -23.24 7.66 16.57
N LYS A 48 -22.45 8.59 16.02
CA LYS A 48 -22.43 9.98 16.47
C LYS A 48 -23.77 10.68 16.25
N ALA A 49 -24.40 10.47 15.09
CA ALA A 49 -25.72 11.04 14.81
C ALA A 49 -26.77 10.51 15.79
N LEU A 50 -26.85 9.19 16.00
CA LEU A 50 -27.78 8.58 16.95
C LEU A 50 -27.53 9.03 18.40
N ALA A 51 -26.29 9.34 18.78
CA ALA A 51 -25.97 9.87 20.10
C ALA A 51 -26.49 11.31 20.26
N SER A 52 -26.28 12.15 19.24
CA SER A 52 -26.83 13.51 19.18
C SER A 52 -28.35 13.51 19.23
N ASP A 53 -29.00 12.65 18.43
CA ASP A 53 -30.46 12.51 18.43
C ASP A 53 -30.99 12.13 19.82
N ASN A 54 -30.30 11.24 20.53
CA ASN A 54 -30.68 10.84 21.88
C ASN A 54 -30.52 11.98 22.89
N GLU A 55 -29.47 12.79 22.78
CA GLU A 55 -29.29 13.98 23.63
C GLU A 55 -30.42 15.00 23.40
N GLU A 56 -30.83 15.21 22.15
CA GLU A 56 -31.95 16.09 21.80
C GLU A 56 -33.29 15.56 22.31
N LEU A 57 -33.57 14.26 22.14
CA LEU A 57 -34.79 13.62 22.65
C LEU A 57 -34.84 13.67 24.18
N GLN A 58 -33.70 13.46 24.85
CA GLN A 58 -33.61 13.57 26.30
C GLN A 58 -33.86 15.00 26.78
N GLN A 59 -33.37 16.00 26.04
CA GLN A 59 -33.68 17.40 26.34
C GLN A 59 -35.18 17.69 26.17
N GLN A 60 -35.81 17.18 25.11
CA GLN A 60 -37.26 17.31 24.92
C GLN A 60 -38.05 16.69 26.08
N ILE A 61 -37.63 15.53 26.59
CA ILE A 61 -38.23 14.92 27.78
C ILE A 61 -38.08 15.86 28.99
N ASN A 62 -36.89 16.42 29.20
CA ASN A 62 -36.62 17.32 30.33
C ASN A 62 -37.43 18.63 30.26
N ASP A 63 -37.76 19.10 29.06
CA ASP A 63 -38.52 20.33 28.84
C ASP A 63 -40.04 20.12 28.98
N ILE A 64 -40.53 18.87 29.05
CA ILE A 64 -41.95 18.58 29.28
C ILE A 64 -42.35 19.01 30.70
N THR A 65 -43.21 20.02 30.78
CA THR A 65 -43.80 20.47 32.05
C THR A 65 -45.11 19.71 32.29
N MET A 66 -45.26 19.08 33.46
CA MET A 66 -46.49 18.39 33.85
C MET A 66 -47.61 19.42 34.10
N GLY A 67 -48.55 19.53 33.16
CA GLY A 67 -49.75 20.37 33.29
C GLY A 67 -50.94 19.62 33.90
N ASP A 68 -52.13 20.24 33.85
CA ASP A 68 -53.38 19.67 34.38
C ASP A 68 -53.79 18.34 33.69
N ASP A 69 -53.39 18.13 32.43
CA ASP A 69 -53.50 16.84 31.74
C ASP A 69 -52.18 16.06 31.81
N VAL A 70 -51.99 15.42 32.97
CA VAL A 70 -50.84 14.57 33.27
C VAL A 70 -50.75 13.37 32.32
N THR A 71 -51.88 12.82 31.89
CA THR A 71 -51.92 11.62 31.04
C THR A 71 -51.33 11.89 29.66
N SER A 72 -51.66 13.03 29.06
CA SER A 72 -51.07 13.49 27.80
C SER A 72 -49.56 13.73 27.92
N SER A 73 -49.11 14.29 29.04
CA SER A 73 -47.69 14.57 29.30
C SER A 73 -46.86 13.29 29.46
N VAL A 74 -47.39 12.29 30.18
CA VAL A 74 -46.75 10.97 30.33
C VAL A 74 -46.66 10.23 28.99
N SER A 75 -47.74 10.24 28.18
CA SER A 75 -47.74 9.58 26.88
C SER A 75 -46.63 10.11 25.96
N LYS A 76 -46.37 11.42 25.97
CA LYS A 76 -45.27 12.02 25.19
C LYS A 76 -43.89 11.62 25.70
N ILE A 77 -43.72 11.50 27.01
CA ILE A 77 -42.47 11.02 27.61
C ILE A 77 -42.21 9.57 27.20
N ASP A 78 -43.24 8.73 27.23
CA ASP A 78 -43.14 7.32 26.82
C ASP A 78 -42.74 7.21 25.34
N GLU A 79 -43.37 7.98 24.45
CA GLU A 79 -43.03 8.01 23.01
C GLU A 79 -41.56 8.40 22.77
N LEU A 80 -41.08 9.47 23.42
CA LEU A 80 -39.70 9.92 23.27
C LEU A 80 -38.71 8.91 23.88
N SER A 81 -39.07 8.28 25.01
CA SER A 81 -38.25 7.25 25.66
C SER A 81 -38.13 5.99 24.80
N ASP A 82 -39.21 5.61 24.11
CA ASP A 82 -39.20 4.49 23.17
C ASP A 82 -38.26 4.77 21.98
N LEU A 83 -38.26 6.01 21.45
CA LEU A 83 -37.34 6.42 20.40
C LEU A 83 -35.87 6.35 20.85
N ILE A 84 -35.56 6.83 22.06
CA ILE A 84 -34.23 6.71 22.66
C ILE A 84 -33.83 5.23 22.76
N SER A 85 -34.71 4.38 23.28
CA SER A 85 -34.45 2.93 23.40
C SER A 85 -34.16 2.27 22.05
N VAL A 86 -34.91 2.64 21.01
CA VAL A 86 -34.67 2.14 19.64
C VAL A 86 -33.31 2.59 19.12
N ASN A 87 -32.93 3.85 19.34
CA ASN A 87 -31.64 4.37 18.93
C ASN A 87 -30.48 3.69 19.68
N GLU A 88 -30.61 3.45 20.98
CA GLU A 88 -29.62 2.71 21.77
C GLU A 88 -29.42 1.29 21.27
N LYS A 89 -30.51 0.58 20.92
CA LYS A 89 -30.44 -0.75 20.30
C LYS A 89 -29.69 -0.71 18.97
N LYS A 90 -29.97 0.28 18.12
CA LYS A 90 -29.22 0.49 16.86
C LYS A 90 -27.75 0.77 17.14
N GLN A 91 -27.43 1.61 18.12
CA GLN A 91 -26.04 1.91 18.49
C GLN A 91 -25.30 0.64 18.92
N ASN A 92 -25.90 -0.19 19.77
CA ASN A 92 -25.29 -1.46 20.16
C ASN A 92 -25.07 -2.40 18.98
N ALA A 93 -26.05 -2.51 18.07
CA ALA A 93 -25.89 -3.32 16.85
C ALA A 93 -24.71 -2.84 15.98
N PHE A 94 -24.56 -1.51 15.79
CA PHE A 94 -23.43 -0.94 15.05
C PHE A 94 -22.09 -1.13 15.75
N LYS A 95 -22.03 -1.05 17.09
CA LYS A 95 -20.82 -1.32 17.86
C LYS A 95 -20.36 -2.77 17.67
N VAL A 96 -21.26 -3.73 17.87
CA VAL A 96 -20.96 -5.16 17.66
C VAL A 96 -20.54 -5.44 16.21
N ALA A 97 -21.22 -4.83 15.24
CA ALA A 97 -20.85 -4.96 13.83
C ALA A 97 -19.45 -4.39 13.55
N ASN A 98 -19.11 -3.23 14.11
CA ASN A 98 -17.79 -2.62 13.97
C ASN A 98 -16.70 -3.49 14.58
N ASP A 99 -16.91 -4.05 15.77
CA ASP A 99 -15.94 -4.94 16.42
C ASP A 99 -15.66 -6.16 15.55
N LYS A 100 -16.72 -6.76 14.98
CA LYS A 100 -16.58 -7.87 14.03
C LYS A 100 -15.82 -7.48 12.76
N LEU A 101 -16.12 -6.31 12.20
CA LEU A 101 -15.44 -5.78 11.02
C LEU A 101 -13.96 -5.47 11.29
N GLU A 102 -13.62 -4.94 12.46
CA GLU A 102 -12.23 -4.70 12.87
C GLU A 102 -11.44 -6.00 12.98
N MET A 103 -12.04 -7.04 13.57
CA MET A 103 -11.44 -8.38 13.63
C MET A 103 -11.27 -9.02 12.24
N GLN A 104 -12.26 -8.88 11.35
CA GLN A 104 -12.15 -9.33 9.97
C GLN A 104 -11.04 -8.60 9.20
N LYS A 105 -10.93 -7.29 9.39
CA LYS A 105 -9.87 -6.46 8.80
C LYS A 105 -8.49 -6.95 9.25
N GLU A 106 -8.33 -7.16 10.56
CA GLU A 106 -7.09 -7.67 11.14
C GLU A 106 -6.73 -9.07 10.60
N TYR A 107 -7.72 -9.97 10.52
CA TYR A 107 -7.52 -11.31 9.96
C TYR A 107 -7.03 -11.26 8.51
N LEU A 108 -7.66 -10.43 7.65
CA LEU A 108 -7.24 -10.26 6.26
C LEU A 108 -5.82 -9.70 6.12
N LEU A 109 -5.45 -8.74 6.99
CA LEU A 109 -4.11 -8.16 7.02
C LEU A 109 -3.05 -9.22 7.34
N LEU A 110 -3.32 -10.07 8.34
CA LEU A 110 -2.38 -11.08 8.82
C LEU A 110 -2.33 -12.35 7.97
N THR A 111 -3.31 -12.57 7.09
CA THR A 111 -3.39 -13.75 6.24
C THR A 111 -3.18 -13.41 4.76
N GLU A 112 -4.26 -13.07 4.06
CA GLU A 112 -4.29 -12.86 2.62
C GLU A 112 -3.33 -11.75 2.19
N TYR A 113 -3.36 -10.60 2.88
CA TYR A 113 -2.56 -9.43 2.50
C TYR A 113 -1.05 -9.68 2.66
N GLN A 114 -0.61 -10.18 3.82
CA GLN A 114 0.79 -10.54 4.03
C GLN A 114 1.28 -11.66 3.11
N ASN A 115 0.42 -12.63 2.74
CA ASN A 115 0.82 -13.66 1.79
C ASN A 115 0.95 -13.09 0.37
N ALA A 116 -0.04 -12.33 -0.09
CA ALA A 116 -0.01 -11.68 -1.40
C ALA A 116 1.19 -10.73 -1.53
N ASP A 117 1.52 -9.99 -0.48
CA ASP A 117 2.69 -9.11 -0.42
C ASP A 117 3.99 -9.88 -0.65
N ARG A 118 4.19 -11.00 0.07
CA ARG A 118 5.37 -11.85 -0.09
C ARG A 118 5.47 -12.49 -1.47
N GLU A 119 4.35 -12.94 -2.02
CA GLU A 119 4.30 -13.50 -3.36
C GLU A 119 4.63 -12.45 -4.44
N LEU A 120 4.13 -11.23 -4.28
CA LEU A 120 4.40 -10.13 -5.21
C LEU A 120 5.87 -9.68 -5.15
N ILE A 121 6.46 -9.59 -3.95
CA ILE A 121 7.90 -9.32 -3.79
C ILE A 121 8.72 -10.37 -4.55
N ARG A 122 8.41 -11.66 -4.36
CA ARG A 122 9.11 -12.74 -5.07
C ARG A 122 8.97 -12.62 -6.59
N ALA A 123 7.78 -12.28 -7.08
CA ALA A 123 7.54 -12.10 -8.51
C ALA A 123 8.38 -10.95 -9.08
N TYR A 124 8.42 -9.80 -8.39
CA TYR A 124 9.29 -8.68 -8.78
C TYR A 124 10.77 -9.07 -8.71
N SER A 125 11.22 -9.74 -7.64
CA SER A 125 12.61 -10.19 -7.51
C SER A 125 13.03 -11.04 -8.70
N ASN A 126 12.21 -12.02 -9.10
CA ASN A 126 12.50 -12.87 -10.26
C ASN A 126 12.56 -12.08 -11.57
N LEU A 127 11.65 -11.14 -11.79
CA LEU A 127 11.64 -10.27 -12.97
C LEU A 127 12.92 -9.41 -13.02
N TYR A 128 13.30 -8.84 -11.88
CA TYR A 128 14.49 -8.00 -11.74
C TYR A 128 15.80 -8.76 -11.85
N GLU A 129 15.84 -9.98 -11.32
CA GLU A 129 16.99 -10.89 -11.43
C GLU A 129 17.21 -11.26 -12.90
N TYR A 130 16.18 -11.73 -13.58
CA TYR A 130 16.26 -12.03 -15.01
C TYR A 130 16.65 -10.80 -15.85
N GLY A 131 15.99 -9.66 -15.60
CA GLY A 131 16.32 -8.41 -16.30
C GLY A 131 17.77 -7.98 -16.07
N ARG A 132 18.30 -8.15 -14.85
CA ARG A 132 19.69 -7.85 -14.52
C ARG A 132 20.66 -8.79 -15.23
N GLU A 133 20.40 -10.10 -15.22
CA GLU A 133 21.24 -11.10 -15.89
C GLU A 133 21.28 -10.85 -17.40
N TRP A 134 20.11 -10.68 -18.02
CA TRP A 134 20.01 -10.38 -19.44
C TRP A 134 20.74 -9.08 -19.80
N ILE A 135 20.54 -8.02 -19.01
CA ILE A 135 21.26 -6.75 -19.21
C ILE A 135 22.77 -6.97 -19.05
N ALA A 136 23.21 -7.76 -18.07
CA ALA A 136 24.61 -8.01 -17.84
C ALA A 136 25.25 -8.73 -19.03
N GLU A 137 24.61 -9.78 -19.56
CA GLU A 137 25.07 -10.51 -20.73
C GLU A 137 25.07 -9.65 -22.00
N ASN A 138 24.08 -8.76 -22.17
CA ASN A 138 23.91 -8.01 -23.41
C ASN A 138 24.59 -6.63 -23.41
N ILE A 139 24.87 -6.04 -22.25
CA ILE A 139 25.61 -4.79 -22.12
C ILE A 139 27.09 -5.06 -21.85
N PHE A 140 27.42 -5.94 -20.89
CA PHE A 140 28.82 -6.12 -20.49
C PHE A 140 29.68 -6.89 -21.52
N LEU A 141 29.06 -7.50 -22.54
CA LEU A 141 29.74 -8.18 -23.64
C LEU A 141 29.69 -7.43 -24.98
N SER A 142 29.20 -6.19 -24.99
CA SER A 142 28.96 -5.42 -26.24
C SER A 142 30.02 -4.35 -26.52
N GLU A 143 30.03 -3.81 -27.75
CA GLU A 143 30.80 -2.63 -28.17
C GLU A 143 30.71 -1.45 -27.16
N ILE A 144 29.62 -1.35 -26.38
CA ILE A 144 29.46 -0.34 -25.33
C ILE A 144 30.48 -0.51 -24.19
N MET A 145 30.82 -1.75 -23.81
CA MET A 145 31.90 -1.98 -22.84
C MET A 145 33.28 -1.79 -23.45
N GLU A 146 33.46 -2.06 -24.75
CA GLU A 146 34.69 -1.71 -25.44
C GLU A 146 34.89 -0.20 -25.51
N ASP A 147 33.85 0.56 -25.84
CA ASP A 147 33.84 2.02 -25.82
C ASP A 147 34.04 2.58 -24.41
N PHE A 148 33.41 1.99 -23.39
CA PHE A 148 33.61 2.37 -22.00
C PHE A 148 35.03 2.04 -21.51
N ASN A 149 35.58 0.88 -21.88
CA ASN A 149 36.96 0.49 -21.56
C ASN A 149 37.98 1.36 -22.29
N LEU A 150 37.73 1.68 -23.57
CA LEU A 150 38.53 2.61 -24.37
C LEU A 150 38.48 4.01 -23.74
N PHE A 151 37.29 4.49 -23.40
CA PHE A 151 37.10 5.74 -22.66
C PHE A 151 37.85 5.73 -21.34
N PHE A 152 37.69 4.70 -20.50
CA PHE A 152 38.41 4.53 -19.25
C PHE A 152 39.93 4.49 -19.45
N SER A 153 40.39 3.87 -20.54
CA SER A 153 41.81 3.84 -20.90
C SER A 153 42.35 5.24 -21.20
N PHE A 154 41.58 6.16 -21.80
CA PHE A 154 42.02 7.54 -21.98
C PHE A 154 42.21 8.31 -20.65
N PHE A 155 41.61 7.86 -19.56
CA PHE A 155 41.79 8.46 -18.23
C PHE A 155 42.85 7.71 -17.40
N CYS A 156 43.01 6.41 -17.62
CA CYS A 156 43.85 5.53 -16.82
C CYS A 156 45.17 5.11 -17.46
N ASN A 157 45.35 5.38 -18.75
CA ASN A 157 46.61 5.10 -19.44
C ASN A 157 47.67 6.15 -19.03
N PRO A 158 48.83 5.73 -18.50
CA PRO A 158 49.89 6.67 -18.12
C PRO A 158 50.51 7.43 -19.30
N TYR A 159 50.20 7.03 -20.55
CA TYR A 159 50.72 7.63 -21.78
C TYR A 159 49.72 8.57 -22.49
N THR A 160 48.51 8.77 -21.95
CA THR A 160 47.54 9.71 -22.55
C THR A 160 48.03 11.16 -22.42
N PRO A 161 47.93 12.01 -23.48
CA PRO A 161 48.51 13.35 -23.49
C PRO A 161 47.84 14.34 -22.54
N PHE A 162 46.66 14.00 -22.01
CA PHE A 162 46.00 14.75 -20.96
C PHE A 162 46.52 14.31 -19.59
N LYS A 163 47.47 15.06 -19.02
CA LYS A 163 47.90 14.87 -17.63
C LYS A 163 46.87 15.53 -16.69
N PHE A 164 46.07 14.71 -16.01
CA PHE A 164 45.31 15.18 -14.85
C PHE A 164 46.29 15.61 -13.76
N LYS A 165 46.01 16.74 -13.09
CA LYS A 165 46.94 17.31 -12.10
C LYS A 165 46.90 16.55 -10.77
N SER A 166 45.85 15.77 -10.52
CA SER A 166 45.64 14.92 -9.35
C SER A 166 44.67 13.77 -9.65
N ASP A 167 44.61 12.78 -8.76
CA ASP A 167 43.61 11.70 -8.83
C ASP A 167 42.18 12.23 -8.63
N GLU A 168 42.00 13.31 -7.86
CA GLU A 168 40.71 14.00 -7.69
C GLU A 168 40.25 14.67 -8.98
N ASP A 169 41.15 15.32 -9.72
CA ASP A 169 40.82 15.93 -11.02
C ASP A 169 40.41 14.88 -12.05
N LYS A 170 41.09 13.73 -12.03
CA LYS A 170 40.76 12.59 -12.88
C LYS A 170 39.38 12.00 -12.55
N LYS A 171 39.09 11.83 -11.26
CA LYS A 171 37.78 11.35 -10.78
C LYS A 171 36.66 12.32 -11.12
N SER A 172 36.89 13.63 -10.94
CA SER A 172 35.93 14.69 -11.25
C SER A 172 35.63 14.75 -12.74
N GLY A 173 36.66 14.76 -13.60
CA GLY A 173 36.49 14.78 -15.06
C GLY A 173 35.79 13.53 -15.61
N PHE A 174 36.12 12.35 -15.07
CA PHE A 174 35.43 11.10 -15.42
C PHE A 174 33.95 11.15 -15.05
N MET A 175 33.62 11.54 -13.82
CA MET A 175 32.24 11.65 -13.36
C MET A 175 31.45 12.72 -14.11
N GLN A 176 32.06 13.86 -14.43
CA GLN A 176 31.44 14.90 -15.24
C GLN A 176 31.09 14.35 -16.63
N LYS A 177 31.99 13.61 -17.26
CA LYS A 177 31.75 13.09 -18.59
C LYS A 177 30.70 11.98 -18.62
N ILE A 178 30.68 11.12 -17.59
CA ILE A 178 29.58 10.16 -17.38
C ILE A 178 28.25 10.89 -17.21
N LYS A 179 28.21 11.99 -16.46
CA LYS A 179 26.99 12.80 -16.32
C LYS A 179 26.56 13.41 -17.64
N GLU A 180 27.46 14.02 -18.42
CA GLU A 180 27.15 14.56 -19.75
C GLU A 180 26.62 13.48 -20.72
N LEU A 181 27.13 12.25 -20.63
CA LEU A 181 26.74 11.15 -21.51
C LEU A 181 25.44 10.46 -21.06
N LEU A 182 25.21 10.30 -19.75
CA LEU A 182 24.06 9.57 -19.19
C LEU A 182 22.88 10.47 -18.79
N ILE A 183 23.11 11.73 -18.40
CA ILE A 183 22.07 12.59 -17.81
C ILE A 183 21.52 13.59 -18.84
N ASP A 184 22.36 14.18 -19.69
CA ASP A 184 21.91 15.20 -20.65
C ASP A 184 21.27 14.63 -21.93
N LYS A 185 21.43 13.33 -22.20
CA LYS A 185 20.90 12.68 -23.42
C LYS A 185 19.92 11.53 -23.17
N VAL A 186 19.76 11.10 -21.93
CA VAL A 186 18.82 10.02 -21.57
C VAL A 186 17.90 10.58 -20.51
N GLU A 187 16.63 10.77 -20.84
CA GLU A 187 15.60 10.95 -19.81
C GLU A 187 15.60 9.68 -18.96
N LEU A 188 16.20 9.78 -17.77
CA LEU A 188 16.13 8.75 -16.73
C LEU A 188 14.74 8.78 -16.10
N MET A 189 13.70 8.55 -16.91
CA MET A 189 12.39 8.24 -16.39
C MET A 189 12.40 6.80 -15.90
N PRO A 190 11.94 6.53 -14.67
CA PRO A 190 11.76 5.16 -14.24
C PRO A 190 10.79 4.48 -15.21
N VAL A 191 11.14 3.27 -15.64
CA VAL A 191 10.26 2.48 -16.49
C VAL A 191 9.01 2.18 -15.68
N ALA A 192 7.88 2.82 -16.01
CA ALA A 192 6.64 2.76 -15.22
C ALA A 192 6.12 1.33 -14.98
N GLU A 193 6.49 0.38 -15.84
CA GLU A 193 6.12 -1.04 -15.69
C GLU A 193 6.98 -1.77 -14.63
N LEU A 194 8.06 -1.14 -14.18
CA LEU A 194 9.00 -1.67 -13.21
C LEU A 194 8.97 -0.91 -11.88
N THR A 195 8.15 0.14 -11.71
CA THR A 195 8.15 1.03 -10.54
C THR A 195 7.70 0.40 -9.21
N GLY A 196 7.62 -0.92 -9.11
CA GLY A 196 7.11 -1.63 -7.93
C GLY A 196 5.60 -1.41 -7.78
N TYR A 197 5.11 -1.63 -6.56
CA TYR A 197 3.69 -1.56 -6.22
C TYR A 197 3.47 -0.77 -4.92
N ASN A 198 2.28 -0.20 -4.77
CA ASN A 198 1.95 0.66 -3.64
C ASN A 198 1.27 -0.13 -2.51
N LYS A 199 1.86 -0.09 -1.32
CA LYS A 199 1.27 -0.64 -0.09
C LYS A 199 0.58 0.48 0.70
N LEU A 200 -0.70 0.29 1.02
CA LEU A 200 -1.44 1.23 1.87
C LEU A 200 -1.44 0.83 3.35
N PHE A 201 -1.14 -0.43 3.65
CA PHE A 201 -1.14 -0.96 5.01
C PHE A 201 0.23 -1.49 5.39
N GLU A 202 0.70 -1.10 6.56
CA GLU A 202 1.84 -1.72 7.25
C GLU A 202 1.32 -2.77 8.23
N VAL A 203 1.97 -3.94 8.27
CA VAL A 203 1.64 -5.00 9.23
C VAL A 203 2.86 -5.22 10.13
N ASN A 204 2.88 -4.50 11.26
CA ASN A 204 3.97 -4.53 12.24
C ASN A 204 3.61 -5.42 13.44
N ILE A 205 3.69 -6.73 13.28
CA ILE A 205 3.48 -7.67 14.39
C ILE A 205 4.52 -8.79 14.31
N GLY A 206 5.14 -9.12 15.45
CA GLY A 206 6.18 -10.15 15.56
C GLY A 206 5.65 -11.55 15.24
N HIS A 207 6.52 -12.43 14.72
CA HIS A 207 6.12 -13.73 14.16
C HIS A 207 5.36 -14.64 15.15
N PHE A 208 5.71 -14.61 16.44
CA PHE A 208 5.05 -15.40 17.50
C PHE A 208 3.71 -14.81 17.94
N GLU A 209 3.61 -13.48 17.98
CA GLU A 209 2.37 -12.76 18.31
C GLU A 209 1.31 -12.99 17.22
N ASN A 210 1.74 -13.05 15.94
CA ASN A 210 0.88 -13.37 14.81
C ASN A 210 0.17 -14.72 14.93
N ALA A 211 0.90 -15.79 15.27
CA ALA A 211 0.32 -17.13 15.31
C ALA A 211 -0.72 -17.29 16.43
N LYS A 212 -0.47 -16.66 17.59
CA LYS A 212 -1.45 -16.64 18.69
C LYS A 212 -2.68 -15.82 18.30
N ARG A 213 -2.47 -14.62 17.76
CA ARG A 213 -3.55 -13.70 17.38
C ARG A 213 -4.43 -14.26 16.26
N LEU A 214 -3.83 -14.93 15.27
CA LEU A 214 -4.58 -15.61 14.21
C LEU A 214 -5.51 -16.70 14.76
N LYS A 215 -5.05 -17.51 15.71
CA LYS A 215 -5.90 -18.53 16.35
C LYS A 215 -7.08 -17.92 17.10
N GLU A 216 -6.84 -16.81 17.80
CA GLU A 216 -7.91 -16.06 18.48
C GLU A 216 -8.95 -15.53 17.47
N LEU A 217 -8.48 -14.89 16.40
CA LEU A 217 -9.35 -14.34 15.35
C LEU A 217 -10.15 -15.45 14.62
N GLU A 218 -9.54 -16.59 14.33
CA GLU A 218 -10.22 -17.73 13.70
C GLU A 218 -11.32 -18.33 14.58
N GLN A 219 -11.14 -18.31 15.90
CA GLN A 219 -12.16 -18.79 16.83
C GLN A 219 -13.33 -17.80 16.94
N ILE A 220 -13.06 -16.50 16.88
CA ILE A 220 -14.09 -15.46 17.00
C ILE A 220 -14.88 -15.27 15.69
N LEU A 221 -14.26 -15.53 14.55
CA LEU A 221 -14.86 -15.31 13.22
C LEU A 221 -15.60 -16.54 12.65
N LYS A 222 -15.42 -17.73 13.23
CA LYS A 222 -16.20 -18.94 12.91
C LYS A 222 -17.58 -18.89 13.54
#